data_AF-A0A6N9EWE5-F1
#
_entry.id   AF-A0A6N9EWE5-F1
#
_cell.length_a   1.000
_cell.length_b   1.000
_cell.length_c   1.000
_cell.angle_alpha   90.00
_cell.angle_beta   90.00
_cell.angle_gamma   90.00
#
_symmetry.space_group_name_H-M   'P 1'
#
loop_
_entity.id
_entity.type
_entity.pdbx_description
1 polymer ?
#
loop_
_entity_poly.entity_id
_entity_poly.type
_entity_poly.pdbx_seq_one_letter_code
_entity_poly.pdbx_strand_id
1 'polypeptide(L)'
;MLEAYRFGVAEGPHREPWTAEYHREAVKIYSESLPWSYQRDVARLFRDSENAMKERLIPSGLAGDWAIVTAYMREAAGSIEDWLASGEPVSRGPRLAEAPELTLENPRVVHWDGLAALTTRDGTRRLKRACVAVRQHFDAEAPPSLEAAEQLMLKRLASGVPIADVASEMGYSERSMYRELSRLWDKLGVSGRAAGLRKATAEGLID
;
A
#
# COMPACT_ATOMS: atom_id res chain seq x y z
N MET A 1 -9.64 -1.28 -13.17
CA MET A 1 -9.34 -0.54 -14.41
C MET A 1 -8.86 -1.43 -15.55
N LEU A 2 -7.64 -2.02 -15.53
CA LEU A 2 -7.15 -2.81 -16.69
C LEU A 2 -8.07 -3.96 -17.12
N GLU A 3 -8.71 -4.62 -16.15
CA GLU A 3 -9.65 -5.71 -16.42
C GLU A 3 -10.93 -5.21 -17.13
N ALA A 4 -11.36 -3.98 -16.89
CA ALA A 4 -12.56 -3.40 -17.53
C ALA A 4 -12.39 -3.30 -19.06
N TYR A 5 -11.18 -3.00 -19.55
CA TYR A 5 -10.89 -3.01 -20.99
C TYR A 5 -10.96 -4.41 -21.60
N ARG A 6 -10.73 -5.48 -20.83
CA ARG A 6 -10.92 -6.86 -21.31
C ARG A 6 -12.40 -7.19 -21.48
N PHE A 7 -13.26 -6.53 -20.71
CA PHE A 7 -14.72 -6.63 -20.81
C PHE A 7 -15.35 -5.62 -21.79
N GLY A 8 -14.54 -4.90 -22.57
CA GLY A 8 -15.03 -4.07 -23.68
C GLY A 8 -15.34 -2.61 -23.31
N VAL A 9 -14.96 -2.13 -22.12
CA VAL A 9 -15.04 -0.70 -21.80
C VAL A 9 -14.14 0.08 -22.76
N ALA A 10 -14.67 1.17 -23.34
CA ALA A 10 -13.94 2.04 -24.25
C ALA A 10 -12.89 2.86 -23.49
N GLU A 11 -11.78 3.21 -24.17
CA GLU A 11 -10.75 4.08 -23.59
C GLU A 11 -11.20 5.54 -23.59
N GLY A 12 -10.91 6.23 -22.48
CA GLY A 12 -11.16 7.65 -22.30
C GLY A 12 -10.05 8.55 -22.82
N PRO A 13 -10.22 9.88 -22.66
CA PRO A 13 -9.28 10.86 -23.18
C PRO A 13 -8.00 10.99 -22.34
N HIS A 14 -8.04 10.63 -21.05
CA HIS A 14 -6.93 10.90 -20.12
C HIS A 14 -5.81 9.86 -20.26
N ARG A 15 -4.75 10.22 -20.99
CA ARG A 15 -3.54 9.38 -21.12
C ARG A 15 -2.72 9.29 -19.83
N GLU A 16 -2.89 10.27 -18.94
CA GLU A 16 -2.12 10.42 -17.71
C GLU A 16 -3.09 10.44 -16.52
N PRO A 17 -3.47 9.28 -15.95
CA PRO A 17 -4.45 9.20 -14.86
C PRO A 17 -3.92 9.71 -13.51
N TRP A 18 -2.86 10.51 -13.50
CA TRP A 18 -2.26 11.14 -12.32
C TRP A 18 -2.30 12.68 -12.41
N THR A 19 -3.08 13.23 -13.35
CA THR A 19 -3.26 14.67 -13.52
C THR A 19 -4.52 15.17 -12.80
N ALA A 20 -4.53 16.47 -12.47
CA ALA A 20 -5.68 17.12 -11.85
C ALA A 20 -6.96 17.00 -12.69
N GLU A 21 -6.84 17.05 -14.03
CA GLU A 21 -7.98 16.91 -14.95
C GLU A 21 -8.68 15.56 -14.80
N TYR A 22 -7.90 14.47 -14.80
CA TYR A 22 -8.44 13.14 -14.55
C TYR A 22 -9.12 13.04 -13.18
N HIS A 23 -8.49 13.57 -12.13
CA HIS A 23 -9.02 13.43 -10.76
C HIS A 23 -10.28 14.25 -10.48
N ARG A 24 -10.45 15.42 -11.13
CA ARG A 24 -11.71 16.19 -11.08
C ARG A 24 -12.91 15.45 -11.70
N GLU A 25 -12.67 14.59 -12.68
CA GLU A 25 -13.71 13.73 -13.24
C GLU A 25 -13.89 12.45 -12.42
N ALA A 26 -12.80 11.81 -12.01
CA ALA A 26 -12.82 10.59 -11.22
C ALA A 26 -13.52 10.76 -9.87
N VAL A 27 -13.41 11.93 -9.22
CA VAL A 27 -14.05 12.18 -7.92
C VAL A 27 -15.58 12.11 -8.00
N LYS A 28 -16.18 12.41 -9.14
CA LYS A 28 -17.63 12.26 -9.35
C LYS A 28 -18.05 10.79 -9.31
N ILE A 29 -17.22 9.90 -9.87
CA ILE A 29 -17.45 8.46 -9.85
C ILE A 29 -17.26 7.91 -8.43
N TYR A 30 -16.26 8.41 -7.71
CA TYR A 30 -16.07 8.08 -6.29
C TYR A 30 -17.27 8.51 -5.45
N SER A 31 -17.82 9.71 -5.68
CA SER A 31 -18.92 10.23 -4.87
C SER A 31 -20.25 9.50 -5.08
N GLU A 32 -20.47 8.92 -6.26
CA GLU A 32 -21.61 8.04 -6.55
C GLU A 32 -21.51 6.67 -5.87
N SER A 33 -20.29 6.22 -5.59
CA SER A 33 -19.98 4.85 -5.16
C SER A 33 -19.55 4.73 -3.71
N LEU A 34 -18.92 5.75 -3.13
CA LEU A 34 -18.20 5.63 -1.86
C LEU A 34 -18.78 6.56 -0.79
N PRO A 35 -18.92 6.09 0.46
CA PRO A 35 -19.29 6.95 1.57
C PRO A 35 -18.33 8.13 1.74
N TRP A 36 -18.88 9.27 2.14
CA TRP A 36 -18.12 10.51 2.38
C TRP A 36 -16.95 10.31 3.35
N SER A 37 -17.17 9.55 4.45
CA SER A 37 -16.13 9.23 5.43
C SER A 37 -14.98 8.43 4.83
N TYR A 38 -15.29 7.43 3.99
CA TYR A 38 -14.28 6.63 3.31
C TYR A 38 -13.44 7.49 2.35
N GLN A 39 -14.08 8.37 1.58
CA GLN A 39 -13.35 9.28 0.68
C GLN A 39 -12.40 10.19 1.45
N ARG A 40 -12.85 10.77 2.57
CA ARG A 40 -12.00 11.58 3.46
C ARG A 40 -10.79 10.79 3.98
N ASP A 41 -11.01 9.55 4.41
CA ASP A 41 -9.95 8.71 4.96
C ASP A 41 -8.94 8.31 3.86
N VAL A 42 -9.39 8.07 2.63
CA VAL A 42 -8.52 7.85 1.45
C VAL A 42 -7.70 9.10 1.13
N ALA A 43 -8.30 10.29 1.12
CA ALA A 43 -7.57 11.54 0.86
C ALA A 43 -6.48 11.76 1.91
N ARG A 44 -6.80 11.56 3.19
CA ARG A 44 -5.83 11.62 4.28
C ARG A 44 -4.69 10.61 4.10
N LEU A 45 -5.01 9.35 3.78
CA LEU A 45 -3.99 8.32 3.54
C LEU A 45 -3.04 8.71 2.40
N PHE A 46 -3.57 9.28 1.32
CA PHE A 46 -2.76 9.77 0.21
C PHE A 46 -1.88 10.96 0.60
N ARG A 47 -2.36 11.90 1.42
CA ARG A 47 -1.53 12.98 1.98
C ARG A 47 -0.40 12.46 2.85
N ASP A 48 -0.72 11.56 3.77
CA ASP A 48 0.26 10.97 4.69
C ASP A 48 1.33 10.21 3.90
N SER A 49 0.91 9.45 2.88
CA SER A 49 1.82 8.72 1.98
C SER A 49 2.67 9.65 1.12
N GLU A 50 2.10 10.72 0.55
CA GLU A 50 2.83 11.72 -0.23
C GLU A 50 3.90 12.42 0.64
N ASN A 51 3.55 12.78 1.87
CA ASN A 51 4.48 13.41 2.81
C ASN A 51 5.62 12.46 3.19
N ALA A 52 5.31 11.22 3.54
CA ALA A 52 6.32 10.20 3.81
C ALA A 52 7.27 9.97 2.62
N MET A 53 6.76 10.05 1.39
CA MET A 53 7.58 9.95 0.19
C MET A 53 8.47 11.19 -0.06
N LYS A 54 8.02 12.41 0.31
CA LYS A 54 8.81 13.65 0.14
C LYS A 54 10.05 13.69 1.01
N GLU A 55 10.02 13.05 2.16
CA GLU A 55 11.12 13.03 3.12
C GLU A 55 12.25 12.07 2.71
N ARG A 56 12.07 11.27 1.65
CA ARG A 56 13.05 10.27 1.21
C ARG A 56 13.94 10.77 0.08
N LEU A 57 15.17 10.23 0.07
CA LEU A 57 16.08 10.37 -1.05
C LEU A 57 15.55 9.56 -2.24
N ILE A 58 15.29 10.25 -3.35
CA ILE A 58 14.73 9.63 -4.56
C ILE A 58 15.87 9.01 -5.37
N PRO A 59 15.88 7.69 -5.64
CA PRO A 59 16.86 7.10 -6.54
C PRO A 59 16.72 7.68 -7.95
N SER A 60 17.84 8.04 -8.59
CA SER A 60 17.83 8.66 -9.92
C SER A 60 17.10 7.81 -10.97
N GLY A 61 17.22 6.49 -10.89
CA GLY A 61 16.51 5.54 -11.77
C GLY A 61 15.00 5.48 -11.56
N LEU A 62 14.49 6.02 -10.44
CA LEU A 62 13.06 6.02 -10.09
C LEU A 62 12.42 7.41 -10.16
N ALA A 63 13.17 8.46 -10.49
CA ALA A 63 12.66 9.83 -10.44
C ALA A 63 11.34 10.02 -11.21
N GLY A 64 11.23 9.44 -12.40
CA GLY A 64 9.99 9.50 -13.20
C GLY A 64 8.83 8.73 -12.60
N ASP A 65 9.08 7.54 -12.02
CA ASP A 65 8.04 6.75 -11.36
C ASP A 65 7.58 7.39 -10.05
N TRP A 66 8.52 7.96 -9.30
CA TRP A 66 8.25 8.71 -8.08
C TRP A 66 7.38 9.92 -8.35
N ALA A 67 7.67 10.67 -9.43
CA ALA A 67 6.88 11.82 -9.83
C ALA A 67 5.44 11.44 -10.18
N ILE A 68 5.23 10.33 -10.89
CA ILE A 68 3.90 9.84 -11.23
C ILE A 68 3.11 9.43 -10.00
N VAL A 69 3.73 8.66 -9.10
CA VAL A 69 3.06 8.14 -7.90
C VAL A 69 2.71 9.28 -6.93
N THR A 70 3.62 10.23 -6.74
CA THR A 70 3.36 11.41 -5.89
C THR A 70 2.34 12.36 -6.51
N ALA A 71 2.37 12.58 -7.83
CA ALA A 71 1.34 13.35 -8.53
C ALA A 71 -0.04 12.70 -8.37
N TYR A 72 -0.15 11.39 -8.61
CA TYR A 72 -1.41 10.67 -8.44
C TYR A 72 -2.00 10.86 -7.04
N MET A 73 -1.20 10.65 -5.99
CA MET A 73 -1.68 10.82 -4.62
C MET A 73 -2.07 12.27 -4.31
N ARG A 74 -1.26 13.24 -4.73
CA ARG A 74 -1.51 14.66 -4.53
C ARG A 74 -2.80 15.11 -5.21
N GLU A 75 -2.95 14.80 -6.50
CA GLU A 75 -4.09 15.25 -7.30
C GLU A 75 -5.37 14.53 -6.91
N ALA A 76 -5.28 13.24 -6.53
CA ALA A 76 -6.41 12.50 -5.97
C ALA A 76 -6.87 13.09 -4.64
N ALA A 77 -5.94 13.30 -3.69
CA ALA A 77 -6.27 13.86 -2.39
C ALA A 77 -6.88 15.27 -2.53
N GLY A 78 -6.25 16.13 -3.33
CA GLY A 78 -6.75 17.49 -3.58
C GLY A 78 -8.15 17.49 -4.20
N SER A 79 -8.39 16.68 -5.23
CA SER A 79 -9.71 16.62 -5.87
C SER A 79 -10.80 16.08 -4.94
N ILE A 80 -10.47 15.11 -4.07
CA ILE A 80 -11.39 14.61 -3.05
C ILE A 80 -11.65 15.71 -2.01
N GLU A 81 -10.62 16.35 -1.46
CA GLU A 81 -10.75 17.43 -0.47
C GLU A 81 -11.61 18.59 -1.00
N ASP A 82 -11.35 19.03 -2.22
CA ASP A 82 -12.12 20.08 -2.90
C ASP A 82 -13.60 19.69 -3.06
N TRP A 83 -13.86 18.43 -3.44
CA TRP A 83 -15.22 17.89 -3.55
C TRP A 83 -15.93 17.80 -2.20
N LEU A 84 -15.24 17.38 -1.14
CA LEU A 84 -15.83 17.30 0.20
C LEU A 84 -16.09 18.71 0.77
N ALA A 85 -15.25 19.70 0.43
CA ALA A 85 -15.35 21.08 0.87
C ALA A 85 -16.43 21.88 0.13
N SER A 86 -16.72 21.55 -1.14
CA SER A 86 -17.80 22.19 -1.91
C SER A 86 -19.18 21.95 -1.29
N GLY A 87 -19.29 20.94 -0.42
CA GLY A 87 -20.50 20.69 0.35
C GLY A 87 -21.70 20.30 -0.50
N GLU A 88 -21.50 19.92 -1.78
CA GLU A 88 -22.57 19.41 -2.63
C GLU A 88 -23.17 18.18 -1.95
N PRO A 89 -24.37 18.30 -1.34
CA PRO A 89 -25.06 17.15 -0.84
C PRO A 89 -25.41 16.35 -2.09
N VAL A 90 -25.05 15.07 -2.10
CA VAL A 90 -25.51 14.09 -3.09
C VAL A 90 -26.94 14.43 -3.45
N SER A 91 -27.13 15.04 -4.64
CA SER A 91 -28.46 15.32 -5.13
C SER A 91 -29.12 13.96 -5.22
N ARG A 92 -30.06 13.70 -4.31
CA ARG A 92 -30.97 12.55 -4.41
C ARG A 92 -31.67 12.70 -5.73
N GLY A 93 -31.13 12.08 -6.78
CA GLY A 93 -31.82 11.84 -8.03
C GLY A 93 -33.15 11.15 -7.75
N PRO A 94 -34.10 11.21 -8.69
CA PRO A 94 -35.46 10.71 -8.50
C PRO A 94 -35.43 9.30 -7.93
N ARG A 95 -36.11 9.14 -6.79
CA ARG A 95 -36.22 7.96 -5.93
C ARG A 95 -36.71 6.75 -6.74
N LEU A 96 -35.81 6.09 -7.47
CA LEU A 96 -35.95 4.69 -7.85
C LEU A 96 -35.83 3.89 -6.56
N ALA A 97 -36.89 3.13 -6.25
CA ALA A 97 -37.10 2.19 -5.15
C ALA A 97 -35.96 2.11 -4.12
N GLU A 98 -36.27 2.48 -2.87
CA GLU A 98 -35.37 2.46 -1.69
C GLU A 98 -34.32 1.35 -1.76
N ALA A 99 -33.15 1.69 -2.31
CA ALA A 99 -31.98 0.86 -2.20
C ALA A 99 -31.56 0.85 -0.72
N PRO A 100 -31.20 -0.31 -0.16
CA PRO A 100 -30.90 -0.44 1.26
C PRO A 100 -29.82 0.56 1.68
N GLU A 101 -30.02 1.13 2.87
CA GLU A 101 -29.11 2.07 3.51
C GLU A 101 -27.69 1.46 3.58
N LEU A 102 -26.71 2.23 3.13
CA LEU A 102 -25.32 1.77 3.07
C LEU A 102 -24.77 1.64 4.50
N THR A 103 -24.60 0.40 4.96
CA THR A 103 -23.88 0.12 6.21
C THR A 103 -22.40 -0.11 5.93
N LEU A 104 -21.58 -0.04 6.98
CA LEU A 104 -20.15 -0.38 6.93
C LEU A 104 -19.92 -1.82 6.43
N GLU A 105 -20.95 -2.67 6.51
CA GLU A 105 -20.95 -4.09 6.12
C GLU A 105 -21.25 -4.31 4.63
N ASN A 106 -21.71 -3.30 3.89
CA ASN A 106 -22.09 -3.44 2.49
C ASN A 106 -21.63 -2.23 1.65
N PRO A 107 -20.31 -2.03 1.48
CA PRO A 107 -19.81 -0.95 0.66
C PRO A 107 -20.23 -1.16 -0.79
N ARG A 108 -20.75 -0.11 -1.41
CA ARG A 108 -20.98 -0.08 -2.86
C ARG A 108 -19.66 -0.39 -3.57
N VAL A 109 -19.72 -1.29 -4.53
CA VAL A 109 -18.59 -1.65 -5.38
C VAL A 109 -18.20 -0.41 -6.18
N VAL A 110 -16.93 -0.01 -6.11
CA VAL A 110 -16.37 1.06 -6.94
C VAL A 110 -16.66 0.76 -8.42
N HIS A 111 -17.25 1.71 -9.14
CA HIS A 111 -17.46 1.64 -10.59
C HIS A 111 -16.12 1.72 -11.35
N TRP A 112 -15.38 0.62 -11.34
CA TRP A 112 -14.07 0.48 -11.99
C TRP A 112 -14.12 0.61 -13.52
N ASP A 113 -15.28 0.33 -14.10
CA ASP A 113 -15.64 0.57 -15.48
C ASP A 113 -15.73 2.07 -15.78
N GLY A 114 -16.40 2.85 -14.92
CA GLY A 114 -16.45 4.30 -15.04
C GLY A 114 -15.05 4.92 -14.98
N LEU A 115 -14.22 4.50 -14.02
CA LEU A 115 -12.83 4.98 -13.93
C LEU A 115 -11.98 4.56 -15.13
N ALA A 116 -12.20 3.35 -15.66
CA ALA A 116 -11.52 2.90 -16.87
C ALA A 116 -11.96 3.74 -18.09
N ALA A 117 -13.23 4.10 -18.19
CA ALA A 117 -13.74 4.93 -19.29
C ALA A 117 -13.19 6.37 -19.28
N LEU A 118 -12.58 6.83 -18.19
CA LEU A 118 -11.91 8.14 -18.13
C LEU A 118 -10.49 8.11 -18.69
N THR A 119 -9.80 6.98 -18.66
CA THR A 119 -8.37 6.90 -19.00
C THR A 119 -8.09 5.95 -20.16
N THR A 120 -6.84 5.88 -20.59
CA THR A 120 -6.38 4.92 -21.58
C THR A 120 -5.81 3.67 -20.91
N ARG A 121 -5.72 2.58 -21.67
CA ARG A 121 -5.09 1.35 -21.20
C ARG A 121 -3.61 1.57 -20.91
N ASP A 122 -2.94 2.35 -21.73
CA ASP A 122 -1.52 2.65 -21.57
C ASP A 122 -1.25 3.58 -20.39
N GLY A 123 -2.10 4.57 -20.15
CA GLY A 123 -2.04 5.39 -18.94
C GLY A 123 -2.17 4.57 -17.67
N THR A 124 -3.15 3.67 -17.63
CA THR A 124 -3.35 2.75 -16.50
C THR A 124 -2.13 1.82 -16.30
N ARG A 125 -1.57 1.27 -17.39
CA ARG A 125 -0.36 0.42 -17.32
C ARG A 125 0.85 1.21 -16.82
N ARG A 126 1.03 2.45 -17.29
CA ARG A 126 2.15 3.32 -16.90
C ARG A 126 2.10 3.65 -15.42
N LEU A 127 0.92 4.00 -14.90
CA LEU A 127 0.69 4.23 -13.47
C LEU A 127 0.95 2.97 -12.66
N LYS A 128 0.38 1.82 -13.05
CA LYS A 128 0.61 0.54 -12.36
C LYS A 128 2.10 0.19 -12.27
N ARG A 129 2.85 0.36 -13.37
CA ARG A 129 4.30 0.11 -13.40
C ARG A 129 5.05 1.04 -12.45
N ALA A 130 4.70 2.34 -12.42
CA ALA A 130 5.29 3.30 -11.48
C ALA A 130 5.04 2.88 -10.03
N CYS A 131 3.80 2.53 -9.68
CA CYS A 131 3.47 2.06 -8.32
C CYS A 131 4.27 0.81 -7.94
N VAL A 132 4.42 -0.15 -8.85
CA VAL A 132 5.20 -1.38 -8.58
C VAL A 132 6.67 -1.06 -8.36
N ALA A 133 7.27 -0.21 -9.21
CA ALA A 133 8.68 0.16 -9.09
C ALA A 133 8.99 0.90 -7.78
N VAL A 134 8.15 1.88 -7.43
CA VAL A 134 8.26 2.60 -6.15
C VAL A 134 8.07 1.65 -4.97
N ARG A 135 7.04 0.79 -5.00
CA ARG A 135 6.80 -0.17 -3.92
C ARG A 135 7.98 -1.13 -3.73
N GLN A 136 8.52 -1.69 -4.81
CA GLN A 136 9.67 -2.59 -4.73
C GLN A 136 10.89 -1.94 -4.08
N HIS A 137 11.08 -0.63 -4.27
CA HIS A 137 12.13 0.11 -3.59
C HIS A 137 11.86 0.23 -2.09
N PHE A 138 10.63 0.55 -1.68
CA PHE A 138 10.25 0.53 -0.27
C PHE A 138 10.38 -0.86 0.36
N ASP A 139 9.97 -1.92 -0.36
CA ASP A 139 10.08 -3.30 0.10
C ASP A 139 11.54 -3.75 0.24
N ALA A 140 12.45 -3.22 -0.58
CA ALA A 140 13.89 -3.50 -0.50
C ALA A 140 14.58 -2.75 0.65
N GLU A 141 14.06 -1.59 1.05
CA GLU A 141 14.54 -0.84 2.22
C GLU A 141 13.89 -1.29 3.53
N ALA A 142 12.71 -1.91 3.46
CA ALA A 142 12.03 -2.43 4.63
C ALA A 142 12.87 -3.55 5.27
N PRO A 143 12.98 -3.58 6.61
CA PRO A 143 13.49 -4.73 7.31
C PRO A 143 12.78 -6.00 6.81
N PRO A 144 13.51 -7.10 6.58
CA PRO A 144 12.89 -8.34 6.17
C PRO A 144 11.85 -8.73 7.22
N SER A 145 10.59 -8.91 6.80
CA SER A 145 9.55 -9.34 7.72
C SER A 145 9.91 -10.71 8.29
N LEU A 146 10.05 -10.78 9.60
CA LEU A 146 10.30 -12.03 10.29
C LEU A 146 9.01 -12.84 10.41
N GLU A 147 9.11 -14.13 10.08
CA GLU A 147 8.04 -15.08 10.37
C GLU A 147 7.88 -15.24 11.89
N ALA A 148 6.69 -15.68 12.33
CA ALA A 148 6.39 -15.83 13.76
C ALA A 148 7.40 -16.74 14.48
N ALA A 149 7.88 -17.80 13.82
CA ALA A 149 8.89 -18.69 14.35
C ALA A 149 10.27 -18.02 14.50
N GLU A 150 10.66 -17.18 13.54
CA GLU A 150 11.92 -16.42 13.58
C GLU A 150 11.89 -15.34 14.68
N GLN A 151 10.75 -14.65 14.84
CA GLN A 151 10.56 -13.69 15.93
C GLN A 151 10.62 -14.38 17.29
N LEU A 152 9.94 -15.51 17.46
CA LEU A 152 9.95 -16.27 18.71
C LEU A 152 11.38 -16.71 19.06
N MET A 153 12.12 -17.21 18.06
CA MET A 153 13.52 -17.60 18.22
C MET A 153 14.39 -16.43 18.69
N LEU A 154 14.26 -15.25 18.07
CA LEU A 154 14.99 -14.05 18.50
C LEU A 154 14.61 -13.58 19.89
N LYS A 155 13.32 -13.58 20.24
CA LYS A 155 12.85 -13.22 21.58
C LYS A 155 13.46 -14.12 22.64
N ARG A 156 13.47 -15.44 22.41
CA ARG A 156 14.11 -16.41 23.33
C ARG A 156 15.61 -16.17 23.48
N LEU A 157 16.31 -15.95 22.36
CA LEU A 157 17.75 -15.67 22.38
C LEU A 157 18.10 -14.34 23.04
N ALA A 158 17.24 -13.33 22.90
CA ALA A 158 17.37 -12.03 23.56
C ALA A 158 17.15 -12.13 25.07
N SER A 159 16.23 -12.99 25.52
CA SER A 159 16.03 -13.33 26.93
C SER A 159 17.17 -14.19 27.52
N GLY A 160 18.21 -14.49 26.75
CA GLY A 160 19.39 -15.24 27.22
C GLY A 160 19.22 -16.75 27.20
N VAL A 161 18.14 -17.29 26.63
CA VAL A 161 17.92 -18.75 26.55
C VAL A 161 19.04 -19.40 25.72
N PRO A 162 19.65 -20.50 26.20
CA PRO A 162 20.64 -21.27 25.43
C PRO A 162 20.07 -21.82 24.11
N ILE A 163 20.89 -21.88 23.07
CA ILE A 163 20.47 -22.34 21.73
C ILE A 163 19.92 -23.77 21.78
N ALA A 164 20.53 -24.65 22.59
CA ALA A 164 20.06 -26.03 22.77
C ALA A 164 18.63 -26.09 23.33
N ASP A 165 18.30 -25.22 24.28
CA ASP A 165 16.97 -25.18 24.88
C ASP A 165 15.94 -24.61 23.90
N VAL A 166 16.30 -23.55 23.16
CA VAL A 166 15.45 -23.02 22.08
C VAL A 166 15.22 -24.08 21.00
N ALA A 167 16.26 -24.86 20.66
CA ALA A 167 16.14 -25.96 19.70
C ALA A 167 15.13 -27.01 20.18
N SER A 168 15.26 -27.45 21.43
CA SER A 168 14.35 -28.43 22.02
C SER A 168 12.91 -27.93 22.10
N GLU A 169 12.69 -26.67 22.53
CA GLU A 169 11.35 -26.06 22.62
C GLU A 169 10.67 -25.98 21.25
N MET A 170 11.45 -25.73 20.19
CA MET A 170 10.94 -25.57 18.83
C MET A 170 10.94 -26.87 18.01
N GLY A 171 11.29 -28.02 18.61
CA GLY A 171 11.30 -29.32 17.93
C GLY A 171 12.46 -29.51 16.94
N TYR A 172 13.55 -28.75 17.10
CA TYR A 172 14.76 -28.84 16.28
C TYR A 172 15.88 -29.59 17.01
N SER A 173 16.76 -30.22 16.24
CA SER A 173 18.11 -30.54 16.74
C SER A 173 18.92 -29.26 16.88
N GLU A 174 19.90 -29.22 17.79
CA GLU A 174 20.79 -28.06 17.96
C GLU A 174 21.49 -27.69 16.63
N ARG A 175 21.93 -28.71 15.87
CA ARG A 175 22.54 -28.50 14.55
C ARG A 175 21.56 -27.91 13.52
N SER A 176 20.28 -28.27 13.59
CA SER A 176 19.24 -27.67 12.75
C SER A 176 19.00 -26.21 13.16
N MET A 177 18.94 -25.94 14.47
CA MET A 177 18.77 -24.59 15.01
C MET A 177 19.90 -23.66 14.56
N TYR A 178 21.17 -24.10 14.61
CA TYR A 178 22.28 -23.31 14.07
C TYR A 178 22.15 -22.97 12.58
N ARG A 179 21.54 -23.85 11.77
CA ARG A 179 21.29 -23.55 10.35
C ARG A 179 20.18 -22.53 10.18
N GLU A 180 19.08 -22.67 10.92
CA GLU A 180 18.00 -21.68 10.87
C GLU A 180 18.49 -20.31 11.35
N LEU A 181 19.30 -20.27 12.41
CA LEU A 181 19.95 -19.04 12.85
C LEU A 181 20.88 -18.46 11.80
N SER A 182 21.67 -19.27 11.10
CA SER A 182 22.52 -18.79 10.00
C SER A 182 21.69 -18.13 8.90
N ARG A 183 20.59 -18.78 8.46
CA ARG A 183 19.68 -18.21 7.47
C ARG A 183 19.03 -16.93 7.96
N LEU A 184 18.67 -16.88 9.24
CA LEU A 184 18.10 -15.70 9.87
C LEU A 184 19.11 -14.54 9.91
N TRP A 185 20.38 -14.81 10.16
CA TRP A 185 21.44 -13.80 10.09
C TRP A 185 21.65 -13.30 8.67
N ASP A 186 21.66 -14.20 7.69
CA ASP A 186 21.74 -13.84 6.28
C ASP A 186 20.52 -12.98 5.86
N LYS A 187 19.32 -13.38 6.30
CA LYS A 187 18.07 -12.63 6.07
C LYS A 187 18.13 -11.23 6.68
N LEU A 188 18.62 -11.11 7.91
CA LEU A 188 18.83 -9.82 8.57
C LEU A 188 20.05 -9.05 8.03
N GLY A 189 20.85 -9.62 7.13
CA GLY A 189 22.06 -9.00 6.58
C GLY A 189 23.13 -8.72 7.64
N VAL A 190 23.27 -9.60 8.64
CA VAL A 190 24.24 -9.46 9.74
C VAL A 190 25.16 -10.67 9.84
N SER A 191 26.33 -10.50 10.46
CA SER A 191 27.36 -11.53 10.53
C SER A 191 27.20 -12.55 11.67
N GLY A 192 26.18 -12.43 12.53
CA GLY A 192 25.93 -13.40 13.59
C GLY A 192 25.09 -12.89 14.77
N ARG A 193 24.97 -13.71 15.81
CA ARG A 193 24.03 -13.53 16.94
C ARG A 193 24.04 -12.14 17.55
N ALA A 194 25.20 -11.64 17.97
CA ALA A 194 25.28 -10.35 18.67
C ALA A 194 24.85 -9.17 17.76
N ALA A 195 25.23 -9.22 16.48
CA ALA A 195 24.81 -8.22 15.50
C ALA A 195 23.31 -8.35 15.16
N GLY A 196 22.81 -9.58 15.03
CA GLY A 196 21.41 -9.87 14.75
C GLY A 196 20.47 -9.45 15.87
N LEU A 197 20.81 -9.73 17.13
CA LEU A 197 20.02 -9.27 18.28
C LEU A 197 19.98 -7.75 18.38
N ARG A 198 21.13 -7.07 18.22
CA ARG A 198 21.16 -5.60 18.21
C ARG A 198 20.30 -5.01 17.10
N LYS A 199 20.38 -5.56 15.88
CA LYS A 199 19.58 -5.11 14.74
C LYS A 199 18.09 -5.32 14.99
N ALA A 200 17.72 -6.50 15.49
CA ALA A 200 16.33 -6.85 15.79
C ALA A 200 15.72 -5.92 16.85
N THR A 201 16.45 -5.55 17.90
CA THR A 201 15.99 -4.56 18.88
C THR A 201 15.91 -3.16 18.29
N ALA A 202 16.92 -2.72 17.52
CA ALA A 202 16.93 -1.37 16.94
C ALA A 202 15.81 -1.15 15.91
N GLU A 203 15.42 -2.21 15.18
CA GLU A 203 14.35 -2.18 14.18
C GLU A 203 12.98 -2.55 14.77
N GLY A 204 12.86 -2.75 16.10
CA GLY A 204 11.60 -3.08 16.77
C GLY A 204 11.01 -4.44 16.38
N LEU A 205 11.85 -5.36 15.88
CA LEU A 205 11.46 -6.72 15.51
C LEU A 205 11.25 -7.61 16.75
N ILE A 206 11.88 -7.24 17.86
CA ILE A 206 11.74 -7.84 19.18
C ILE A 206 11.77 -6.73 20.24
N ASP A 207 11.05 -6.97 21.34
CA ASP A 207 10.90 -6.04 22.47
C ASP A 207 11.99 -6.26 23.54
#